data_AF-A0A2L2YX50-F1
#
_entry.id   AF-A0A2L2YX50-F1
#
_cell.length_a   1.000
_cell.length_b   1.000
_cell.length_c   1.000
_cell.angle_alpha   90.00
_cell.angle_beta   90.00
_cell.angle_gamma   90.00
#
_symmetry.space_group_name_H-M   'P 1'
#
loop_
_entity.id
_entity.type
_entity.pdbx_description
1 polymer ?
#
loop_
_entity_poly.entity_id
_entity_poly.type
_entity_poly.pdbx_seq_one_letter_code
_entity_poly.pdbx_strand_id
1 'polypeptide(L)' 'QSPPFSVTGLDFAGPLFVKDSDSKFYIMLCTCAVTRAIHLEIVSSLTTEAFLLAFRRFISRRGLCTVI' A
#
# COMPACT_ATOMS: atom_id res chain seq x y z
N GLN A 1 -15.35 10.62 -15.75
CA GLN A 1 -15.36 10.07 -14.38
C GLN A 1 -13.93 9.68 -14.03
N SER A 2 -13.44 10.02 -12.84
CA SER A 2 -12.06 9.68 -12.45
C SER A 2 -11.89 8.16 -12.32
N PRO A 3 -10.77 7.56 -12.79
CA PRO A 3 -10.52 6.13 -12.61
C PRO A 3 -10.40 5.74 -11.12
N PRO A 4 -10.73 4.50 -10.73
CA PRO A 4 -10.38 4.00 -9.40
C PRO A 4 -8.90 4.23 -9.09
N PHE A 5 -8.59 4.55 -7.84
CA PHE A 5 -7.25 4.87 -7.32
C PHE A 5 -6.55 6.10 -7.93
N SER A 6 -7.25 6.95 -8.72
CA SER A 6 -6.65 8.20 -9.21
C SER A 6 -6.36 9.22 -8.09
N VAL A 7 -7.15 9.17 -7.00
CA VAL A 7 -6.93 9.91 -5.75
C VAL A 7 -6.85 8.87 -4.63
N THR A 8 -5.65 8.71 -4.07
CA THR A 8 -5.34 7.62 -3.15
C THR A 8 -4.69 8.14 -1.87
N GLY A 9 -5.28 7.89 -0.70
CA GLY A 9 -4.60 8.12 0.57
C GLY A 9 -3.69 6.93 0.92
N LEU A 10 -2.50 7.21 1.45
CA LEU A 10 -1.55 6.20 1.92
C LEU A 10 -1.37 6.23 3.42
N ASP A 11 -1.31 5.06 4.04
CA ASP A 11 -0.97 4.88 5.46
C ASP A 11 -0.32 3.51 5.69
N PHE A 12 0.18 3.26 6.90
CA PHE A 12 0.75 1.97 7.29
C PHE A 12 0.09 1.44 8.58
N ALA A 13 -0.18 0.13 8.60
CA ALA A 13 -0.61 -0.59 9.79
C ALA A 13 0.44 -1.65 10.21
N GLY A 14 0.65 -1.82 11.52
CA GLY A 14 1.55 -2.84 12.06
C GLY A 14 2.14 -2.48 13.43
N PRO A 15 3.13 -3.26 13.90
CA PRO A 15 3.75 -4.40 13.23
C PRO A 15 2.86 -5.66 13.26
N LEU A 16 2.88 -6.41 12.16
CA LEU A 16 2.38 -7.78 12.08
C LEU A 16 3.52 -8.76 12.26
N PHE A 17 3.24 -9.87 12.94
CA PHE A 17 4.20 -10.93 13.19
C PHE A 17 3.86 -12.13 12.32
N VAL A 18 4.82 -12.57 11.52
CA VAL A 18 4.67 -13.77 10.70
C VAL A 18 4.87 -14.99 11.60
N LYS A 19 3.98 -15.98 11.48
CA LYS A 19 4.10 -17.21 12.24
C LYS A 19 5.47 -17.86 11.99
N ASP A 20 6.12 -18.30 13.06
CA ASP A 20 7.44 -18.95 13.01
C ASP A 20 8.57 -18.02 12.51
N SER A 21 8.41 -16.70 12.66
CA SER A 21 9.46 -15.70 12.40
C SER A 21 9.39 -14.55 13.39
N ASP A 22 10.54 -14.08 13.88
CA ASP A 22 10.66 -12.83 14.64
C ASP A 22 10.62 -11.57 13.75
N SER A 23 10.37 -11.75 12.45
CA SER A 23 10.32 -10.66 11.47
C SER A 23 9.04 -9.85 11.61
N LYS A 24 9.20 -8.52 11.71
CA LYS A 24 8.10 -7.57 11.70
C LYS A 24 7.75 -7.20 10.27
N PHE A 25 6.48 -7.32 9.93
CA PHE A 25 5.93 -6.83 8.66
C PHE A 25 4.92 -5.72 8.92
N TYR A 26 4.62 -4.97 7.88
CA TYR A 26 3.64 -3.89 7.90
C TYR A 26 2.69 -4.05 6.72
N ILE A 27 1.51 -3.47 6.82
CA ILE A 27 0.58 -3.34 5.69
C ILE A 27 0.62 -1.90 5.23
N MET A 28 1.00 -1.67 3.98
CA MET A 28 0.72 -0.41 3.29
C MET A 28 -0.76 -0.40 2.90
N LEU A 29 -1.49 0.59 3.42
CA LEU A 29 -2.89 0.85 3.17
C LEU A 29 -2.99 1.87 2.02
N CYS A 30 -3.64 1.51 0.92
CA CYS A 30 -3.97 2.45 -0.15
C CYS A 30 -5.48 2.60 -0.24
N THR A 31 -6.00 3.76 0.16
CA THR A 31 -7.43 4.05 0.21
C THR A 31 -7.85 4.89 -0.99
N CYS A 32 -8.85 4.45 -1.74
CA CYS A 32 -9.33 5.17 -2.91
C CYS A 32 -10.44 6.16 -2.54
N ALA A 33 -10.21 7.46 -2.74
CA ALA A 33 -11.24 8.48 -2.50
C ALA A 33 -12.37 8.45 -3.55
N VAL A 34 -12.14 7.86 -4.73
CA VAL A 34 -13.11 7.76 -5.83
C VAL A 34 -14.16 6.67 -5.57
N THR A 35 -13.73 5.51 -5.06
CA THR A 35 -14.58 4.30 -4.94
C THR A 35 -14.74 3.80 -3.51
N ARG A 36 -13.98 4.35 -2.55
CA ARG A 36 -13.85 3.84 -1.17
C ARG A 36 -13.22 2.45 -1.06
N ALA A 37 -12.66 1.92 -2.15
CA ALA A 37 -11.90 0.67 -2.13
C ALA A 37 -10.58 0.82 -1.35
N ILE A 38 -10.15 -0.28 -0.72
CA ILE A 38 -8.87 -0.35 -0.01
C ILE A 38 -8.01 -1.44 -0.65
N HIS A 39 -6.78 -1.10 -1.01
CA HIS A 39 -5.75 -2.07 -1.39
C HIS A 39 -4.79 -2.25 -0.23
N LEU A 40 -4.56 -3.50 0.17
CA LEU A 40 -3.63 -3.88 1.23
C LEU A 40 -2.39 -4.51 0.60
N GLU A 41 -1.21 -4.00 0.92
CA GLU A 41 0.06 -4.54 0.44
C GLU A 41 0.97 -4.87 1.62
N ILE A 42 1.48 -6.10 1.68
CA ILE A 42 2.47 -6.48 2.70
C ILE A 42 3.82 -5.85 2.37
N VAL A 43 4.48 -5.29 3.38
CA VAL A 43 5.78 -4.64 3.31
C VAL A 43 6.68 -5.16 4.43
N SER A 44 7.94 -5.48 4.11
CA SER A 44 8.89 -6.10 5.04
C SER A 44 9.51 -5.14 6.06
N SER A 45 9.40 -3.84 5.85
CA SER A 45 9.93 -2.79 6.74
C SER A 45 9.28 -1.45 6.42
N LEU A 46 9.48 -0.45 7.28
CA LEU A 46 9.07 0.94 7.02
C LEU A 46 10.19 1.76 6.34
N THR A 47 11.13 1.10 5.66
CA THR A 47 12.18 1.81 4.92
C THR A 47 11.65 2.31 3.58
N THR A 48 12.25 3.36 3.06
CA THR A 48 11.88 3.96 1.77
C THR A 48 11.96 2.96 0.63
N GLU A 49 12.98 2.09 0.61
CA GLU A 49 13.16 1.09 -0.44
C GLU A 49 12.00 0.08 -0.44
N ALA A 50 11.61 -0.41 0.74
CA ALA A 50 10.51 -1.34 0.88
C ALA A 50 9.17 -0.70 0.47
N PHE A 51 8.95 0.57 0.84
CA PHE A 51 7.82 1.35 0.37
C PHE A 51 7.80 1.50 -1.15
N LEU A 52 8.90 1.93 -1.77
CA LEU A 52 8.96 2.13 -3.23
C LEU A 52 8.67 0.84 -3.99
N LEU A 53 9.18 -0.31 -3.51
CA LEU A 53 8.87 -1.61 -4.09
C LEU A 53 7.38 -1.97 -3.94
N ALA A 54 6.78 -1.73 -2.78
CA ALA A 54 5.36 -1.96 -2.53
C ALA A 54 4.47 -1.04 -3.39
N PHE A 55 4.80 0.25 -3.44
CA PHE A 55 4.08 1.24 -4.21
C PHE A 55 4.15 0.96 -5.72
N ARG A 56 5.31 0.52 -6.23
CA ARG A 56 5.45 0.07 -7.63
C ARG A 56 4.52 -1.11 -7.96
N ARG A 57 4.40 -2.09 -7.06
CA ARG A 57 3.47 -3.21 -7.25
C ARG A 57 2.00 -2.75 -7.21
N PHE A 58 1.66 -1.81 -6.33
CA PHE A 58 0.34 -1.20 -6.25
C PHE A 58 -0.03 -0.49 -7.56
N ILE A 59 0.78 0.46 -8.05
CA ILE A 59 0.47 1.20 -9.29
C ILE A 59 0.50 0.31 -10.53
N SER A 60 1.33 -0.74 -10.55
CA SER A 60 1.32 -1.72 -11.63
C SER A 60 0.00 -2.51 -11.71
N ARG A 61 -0.71 -2.69 -10.59
CA ARG A 61 -1.99 -3.40 -10.54
C ARG A 61 -3.21 -2.48 -10.60
N ARG A 62 -3.11 -1.27 -10.06
CA ARG A 62 -4.25 -0.34 -9.89
C ARG A 62 -4.23 0.85 -10.85
N GLY A 63 -3.12 1.07 -11.56
CA GLY A 63 -2.90 2.26 -12.39
C GLY A 63 -2.16 3.35 -11.62
N LEU A 64 -1.71 4.37 -12.34
CA LEU A 64 -1.01 5.52 -11.76
C LEU A 64 -1.98 6.42 -10.99
N CYS A 65 -1.58 6.84 -9.79
CA CYS A 65 -2.28 7.87 -9.04
C CYS A 65 -2.02 9.24 -9.69
N THR A 66 -3.05 10.09 -9.72
CA THR A 66 -2.90 11.51 -10.03
C THR A 66 -2.55 12.29 -8.77
N VAL A 67 -3.12 11.89 -7.62
CA VAL A 67 -2.88 12.48 -6.31
C VAL A 67 -2.68 11.37 -5.29
N ILE A 68 -1.70 11.56 -4.41
CA ILE A 68 -1.33 10.69 -3.30
C ILE A 68 -1.29 11.53 -2.03
#